data_AF-A0A822A2S2-F1
#
_entry.id   AF-A0A822A2S2-F1
#
_cell.length_a   1.000
_cell.length_b   1.000
_cell.length_c   1.000
_cell.angle_alpha   90.00
_cell.angle_beta   90.00
_cell.angle_gamma   90.00
#
_symmetry.space_group_name_H-M   'P 1'
#
loop_
_entity.id
_entity.type
_entity.pdbx_description
1 polymer ?
#
loop_
_entity_poly.entity_id
_entity_poly.type
_entity_poly.pdbx_seq_one_letter_code
_entity_poly.pdbx_strand_id
1 'polypeptide(L)'
;LEEELGVPTADSDDNKESATVDDIKENAFRNIDGLDDNLQSNQQLDMKTDLSVNGLNDRIKRTNEIYETAKEGQKRQADEFLQIASKKQKLINLNVGDNVLVSIAEIDRGPTGLRNVLALIIELKYDKYKLGTEEGVLAGYYSFHQISKAPRAATLLVSHVTQCEPKSLREIVKLQSITGCQGLLKCSCKGRCKTKRCK
;
A
#
# COMPACT_ATOMS: atom_id res chain seq x y z
N LEU A 1 51.56 -4.19 -25.25
CA LEU A 1 51.49 -4.61 -23.84
C LEU A 1 50.34 -3.80 -23.21
N GLU A 2 49.07 -3.90 -23.61
CA GLU A 2 48.19 -5.03 -23.94
C GLU A 2 48.26 -6.21 -22.95
N GLU A 3 47.24 -6.23 -22.08
CA GLU A 3 46.51 -7.34 -21.46
C GLU A 3 45.24 -6.65 -20.88
N GLU A 4 44.03 -6.64 -21.46
CA GLU A 4 43.14 -7.66 -22.07
C GLU A 4 42.74 -8.78 -21.11
N LEU A 5 41.65 -8.55 -20.35
CA LEU A 5 40.67 -9.55 -19.88
C LEU A 5 39.36 -8.75 -19.67
N GLY A 6 38.27 -8.86 -20.41
CA GLY A 6 37.71 -10.00 -21.15
C GLY A 6 36.29 -10.22 -20.64
N VAL A 7 35.33 -9.42 -21.13
CA VAL A 7 33.90 -9.54 -20.85
C VAL A 7 33.35 -10.77 -21.58
N PRO A 8 32.62 -11.69 -20.92
CA PRO A 8 31.79 -12.66 -21.61
C PRO A 8 30.35 -12.16 -21.66
N THR A 9 29.90 -11.84 -22.87
CA THR A 9 28.50 -11.76 -23.27
C THR A 9 27.89 -13.16 -23.28
N ALA A 10 26.75 -13.35 -22.62
CA ALA A 10 25.86 -14.47 -22.84
C ALA A 10 24.45 -13.91 -23.05
N ASP A 11 24.05 -13.90 -24.32
CA ASP A 11 22.70 -13.69 -24.79
C ASP A 11 21.81 -14.86 -24.35
N SER A 12 20.65 -14.54 -23.77
CA SER A 12 19.47 -15.41 -23.79
C SER A 12 18.25 -14.58 -23.40
N ASP A 13 17.55 -14.13 -24.44
CA ASP A 13 16.24 -13.52 -24.41
C ASP A 13 15.18 -14.51 -23.89
N ASP A 14 14.67 -14.30 -22.67
CA ASP A 14 13.39 -14.87 -22.25
C ASP A 14 12.31 -13.79 -22.36
N ASN A 15 11.88 -13.58 -23.60
CA ASN A 15 10.62 -12.92 -23.92
C ASN A 15 9.48 -13.71 -23.28
N LYS A 16 8.93 -13.19 -22.19
CA LYS A 16 7.66 -13.65 -21.64
C LYS A 16 6.52 -13.11 -22.51
N GLU A 17 6.39 -13.70 -23.70
CA GLU A 17 5.27 -13.45 -24.60
C GLU A 17 4.03 -14.13 -24.01
N SER A 18 3.07 -13.32 -23.61
CA SER A 18 1.79 -13.74 -23.05
C SER A 18 0.97 -14.41 -24.13
N ALA A 19 0.90 -15.75 -24.12
CA ALA A 19 -0.02 -16.50 -24.96
C ALA A 19 -1.46 -16.03 -24.71
N THR A 20 -2.14 -15.67 -25.79
CA THR A 20 -3.55 -15.27 -25.80
C THR A 20 -4.46 -16.48 -25.55
N VAL A 21 -5.64 -16.22 -24.98
CA VAL A 21 -6.61 -17.22 -24.50
C VAL A 21 -7.18 -18.12 -25.63
N ASP A 22 -6.90 -17.80 -26.89
CA ASP A 22 -7.45 -18.49 -28.06
C ASP A 22 -6.65 -19.75 -28.47
N ASP A 23 -5.37 -19.88 -28.09
CA ASP A 23 -4.53 -21.02 -28.53
C ASP A 23 -4.76 -22.33 -27.74
N ILE A 24 -5.46 -22.26 -26.60
CA ILE A 24 -5.74 -23.44 -25.75
C ILE A 24 -6.94 -24.25 -26.28
N LYS A 25 -7.78 -23.67 -27.13
CA LYS A 25 -9.03 -24.31 -27.57
C LYS A 25 -8.87 -25.33 -28.70
N GLU A 26 -7.80 -25.24 -29.51
CA GLU A 26 -7.64 -26.15 -30.65
C GLU A 26 -7.07 -27.54 -30.30
N ASN A 27 -6.39 -27.70 -29.17
CA ASN A 27 -5.72 -28.96 -28.80
C ASN A 27 -6.61 -29.99 -28.11
N ALA A 28 -7.88 -29.68 -27.82
CA ALA A 28 -8.79 -30.61 -27.14
C ALA A 28 -9.70 -31.42 -28.11
N PHE A 29 -9.68 -31.13 -29.42
CA PHE A 29 -10.67 -31.68 -30.38
C PHE A 29 -10.15 -32.80 -31.29
N ARG A 30 -8.93 -33.32 -31.09
CA ARG A 30 -8.41 -34.44 -31.88
C ARG A 30 -8.09 -35.60 -30.98
N ASN A 31 -9.10 -36.42 -30.68
CA ASN A 31 -9.03 -37.87 -30.47
C ASN A 31 -10.28 -38.28 -29.69
N ILE A 32 -11.28 -38.81 -30.39
CA ILE A 32 -11.97 -40.09 -30.15
C ILE A 32 -12.95 -40.20 -31.32
N ASP A 33 -12.45 -40.71 -32.45
CA ASP A 33 -13.28 -41.30 -33.50
C ASP A 33 -13.28 -42.82 -33.27
N GLY A 34 -14.47 -43.38 -33.06
CA GLY A 34 -14.79 -44.79 -33.36
C GLY A 34 -14.77 -45.77 -32.18
N LEU A 35 -15.97 -46.14 -31.69
CA LEU A 35 -16.52 -47.50 -31.77
C LEU A 35 -17.96 -47.51 -31.22
N ASP A 36 -18.88 -47.93 -32.09
CA ASP A 36 -20.33 -48.06 -31.90
C ASP A 36 -20.70 -49.36 -31.14
N ASP A 37 -21.98 -49.51 -30.83
CA ASP A 37 -22.72 -50.69 -30.35
C ASP A 37 -22.99 -50.77 -28.83
N ASN A 38 -24.06 -50.09 -28.38
CA ASN A 38 -25.27 -50.80 -27.92
C ASN A 38 -26.42 -49.81 -27.68
N LEU A 39 -27.31 -49.70 -28.66
CA LEU A 39 -28.62 -49.09 -28.51
C LEU A 39 -29.55 -50.12 -27.87
N GLN A 40 -29.82 -50.00 -26.55
CA GLN A 40 -31.18 -50.17 -26.03
C GLN A 40 -31.34 -49.79 -24.54
N SER A 41 -32.43 -49.07 -24.31
CA SER A 41 -33.16 -48.86 -23.05
C SER A 41 -32.50 -47.96 -22.00
N ASN A 42 -32.90 -46.69 -21.98
CA ASN A 42 -33.43 -46.02 -20.78
C ASN A 42 -33.95 -44.61 -21.13
N GLN A 43 -35.15 -44.52 -21.73
CA GLN A 43 -35.90 -43.27 -21.97
C GLN A 43 -36.31 -42.51 -20.68
N GLN A 44 -35.71 -42.83 -19.53
CA GLN A 44 -36.01 -42.26 -18.23
C GLN A 44 -34.83 -41.46 -17.62
N LEU A 45 -33.66 -41.45 -18.27
CA LEU A 45 -32.48 -40.69 -17.83
C LEU A 45 -32.33 -39.31 -18.49
N ASP A 46 -32.89 -39.13 -19.69
CA ASP A 46 -32.67 -37.91 -20.50
C ASP A 46 -33.38 -36.66 -19.96
N MET A 47 -34.41 -36.81 -19.12
CA MET A 47 -35.11 -35.65 -18.54
C MET A 47 -34.43 -35.07 -17.29
N LYS A 48 -33.63 -35.86 -16.57
CA LYS A 48 -32.98 -35.42 -15.31
C LYS A 48 -31.61 -34.78 -15.55
N THR A 49 -30.93 -35.21 -16.61
CA THR A 49 -29.63 -34.68 -17.03
C THR A 49 -29.74 -33.23 -17.53
N ASP A 50 -30.80 -32.91 -18.28
CA ASP A 50 -31.02 -31.55 -18.80
C ASP A 50 -31.32 -30.51 -17.70
N LEU A 51 -32.09 -30.88 -16.66
CA LEU A 51 -32.33 -30.02 -15.50
C LEU A 51 -31.05 -29.74 -14.70
N SER A 52 -30.15 -30.73 -14.62
CA SER A 52 -28.89 -30.63 -13.88
C SER A 52 -27.85 -29.75 -14.59
N VAL A 53 -27.70 -29.93 -15.91
CA VAL A 53 -26.75 -29.16 -16.74
C VAL A 53 -27.23 -27.70 -16.88
N ASN A 54 -28.54 -27.47 -17.05
CA ASN A 54 -29.10 -26.12 -17.08
C ASN A 54 -28.96 -25.40 -15.73
N GLY A 55 -29.17 -26.11 -14.62
CA GLY A 55 -28.95 -25.57 -13.27
C GLY A 55 -27.49 -25.19 -12.99
N LEU A 56 -26.51 -25.92 -13.54
CA LEU A 56 -25.09 -25.56 -13.45
C LEU A 56 -24.75 -24.35 -14.31
N ASN A 57 -25.26 -24.29 -15.54
CA ASN A 57 -25.06 -23.15 -16.45
C ASN A 57 -25.63 -21.85 -15.87
N ASP A 58 -26.81 -21.91 -15.22
CA ASP A 58 -27.41 -20.76 -14.55
C ASP A 58 -26.60 -20.30 -13.34
N ARG A 59 -26.00 -21.23 -12.59
CA ARG A 59 -25.10 -20.88 -11.48
C ARG A 59 -23.84 -20.19 -11.97
N ILE A 60 -23.22 -20.70 -13.04
CA ILE A 60 -22.03 -20.09 -13.65
C ILE A 60 -22.33 -18.67 -14.14
N LYS A 61 -23.48 -18.46 -14.80
CA LYS A 61 -23.94 -17.12 -15.22
C LYS A 61 -24.07 -16.16 -14.04
N ARG A 62 -24.80 -16.55 -12.99
CA ARG A 62 -24.95 -15.72 -11.77
C ARG A 62 -23.61 -15.42 -11.12
N THR A 63 -22.71 -16.39 -11.07
CA THR A 63 -21.37 -16.21 -10.51
C THR A 63 -20.56 -15.19 -11.33
N ASN A 64 -20.63 -15.25 -12.66
CA ASN A 64 -19.97 -14.26 -13.53
C ASN A 64 -20.57 -12.86 -13.38
N GLU A 65 -21.89 -12.74 -13.26
CA GLU A 65 -22.57 -11.46 -13.00
C GLU A 65 -22.11 -10.83 -11.67
N ILE A 66 -21.97 -11.65 -10.62
CA ILE A 66 -21.42 -11.20 -9.32
C ILE A 66 -19.97 -10.74 -9.49
N TYR A 67 -19.14 -11.47 -10.24
CA TYR A 67 -17.76 -11.08 -10.48
C TYR A 67 -17.64 -9.76 -11.23
N GLU A 68 -18.40 -9.55 -12.29
CA GLU A 68 -18.38 -8.30 -13.04
C GLU A 68 -18.89 -7.13 -12.18
N THR A 69 -19.98 -7.33 -11.44
CA THR A 69 -20.49 -6.30 -10.51
C THR A 69 -19.45 -5.96 -9.43
N ALA A 70 -18.76 -6.96 -8.88
CA ALA A 70 -17.71 -6.76 -7.89
C ALA A 70 -16.50 -6.01 -8.49
N LYS A 71 -16.10 -6.35 -9.71
CA LYS A 71 -15.02 -5.70 -10.45
C LYS A 71 -15.34 -4.25 -10.78
N GLU A 72 -16.55 -3.97 -11.24
CA GLU A 72 -17.04 -2.61 -11.47
C GLU A 72 -17.08 -1.82 -10.16
N GLY A 73 -17.54 -2.43 -9.07
CA GLY A 73 -17.53 -1.84 -7.74
C GLY A 73 -16.12 -1.45 -7.28
N GLN A 74 -15.13 -2.33 -7.47
CA GLN A 74 -13.73 -2.05 -7.16
C GLN A 74 -13.16 -0.92 -8.03
N LYS A 75 -13.45 -0.95 -9.34
CA LYS A 75 -13.01 0.10 -10.26
C LYS A 75 -13.58 1.47 -9.87
N ARG A 76 -14.89 1.53 -9.59
CA ARG A 76 -15.56 2.75 -9.15
C ARG A 76 -14.94 3.31 -7.87
N GLN A 77 -14.65 2.45 -6.90
CA GLN A 77 -14.00 2.87 -5.65
C GLN A 77 -12.58 3.39 -5.88
N ALA A 78 -11.80 2.75 -6.76
CA ALA A 78 -10.46 3.23 -7.12
C ALA A 78 -10.51 4.60 -7.81
N ASP A 79 -11.43 4.77 -8.76
CA ASP A 79 -11.62 6.04 -9.48
C ASP A 79 -12.05 7.16 -8.51
N GLU A 80 -13.00 6.87 -7.62
CA GLU A 80 -13.46 7.80 -6.58
C GLU A 80 -12.31 8.21 -5.65
N PHE A 81 -11.48 7.25 -5.22
CA PHE A 81 -10.30 7.52 -4.41
C PHE A 81 -9.30 8.46 -5.11
N LEU A 82 -9.01 8.22 -6.39
CA LEU A 82 -8.10 9.07 -7.18
C LEU A 82 -8.63 10.50 -7.36
N GLN A 83 -9.94 10.65 -7.55
CA GLN A 83 -10.58 11.97 -7.63
C GLN A 83 -10.50 12.72 -6.29
N ILE A 84 -10.77 12.06 -5.17
CA ILE A 84 -10.68 12.66 -3.83
C ILE A 84 -9.22 13.05 -3.52
N ALA A 85 -8.28 12.15 -3.83
CA ALA A 85 -6.85 12.36 -3.65
C ALA A 85 -6.34 13.61 -4.40
N SER A 86 -6.61 13.68 -5.70
CA SER A 86 -6.20 14.80 -6.55
C SER A 86 -6.86 16.12 -6.13
N LYS A 87 -8.13 16.09 -5.73
CA LYS A 87 -8.83 17.27 -5.20
C LYS A 87 -8.18 17.75 -3.90
N LYS A 88 -7.88 16.85 -2.96
CA LYS A 88 -7.23 17.19 -1.70
C LYS A 88 -5.83 17.79 -1.93
N GLN A 89 -5.06 17.24 -2.87
CA GLN A 89 -3.75 17.77 -3.24
C GLN A 89 -3.85 19.21 -3.77
N LYS A 90 -4.82 19.51 -4.63
CA LYS A 90 -5.06 20.87 -5.14
C LYS A 90 -5.46 21.88 -4.06
N LEU A 91 -6.14 21.43 -3.00
CA LEU A 91 -6.59 22.30 -1.91
C LEU A 91 -5.47 22.68 -0.96
N ILE A 92 -4.47 21.82 -0.79
CA ILE A 92 -3.36 22.05 0.12
C ILE A 92 -2.10 22.29 -0.72
N ASN A 93 -1.92 23.54 -1.14
CA ASN A 93 -0.66 23.98 -1.72
C ASN A 93 0.42 23.92 -0.62
N LEU A 94 1.37 23.00 -0.78
CA LEU A 94 2.53 22.82 0.09
C LEU A 94 3.79 23.18 -0.69
N ASN A 95 4.54 24.13 -0.17
CA ASN A 95 5.80 24.57 -0.75
C ASN A 95 6.98 24.16 0.14
N VAL A 96 8.18 24.20 -0.43
CA VAL A 96 9.42 24.05 0.35
C VAL A 96 9.46 25.14 1.43
N GLY A 97 9.78 24.75 2.66
CA GLY A 97 9.74 25.63 3.83
C GLY A 97 8.44 25.57 4.64
N ASP A 98 7.38 24.93 4.14
CA ASP A 98 6.14 24.77 4.91
C ASP A 98 6.27 23.72 6.02
N ASN A 99 5.55 23.96 7.11
CA ASN A 99 5.44 23.04 8.23
C ASN A 99 4.31 22.03 7.98
N VAL A 100 4.64 20.76 8.18
CA VAL A 100 3.76 19.61 8.00
C VAL A 100 3.82 18.67 9.19
N LEU A 101 2.77 17.85 9.31
CA LEU A 101 2.62 16.82 10.30
C LEU A 101 2.65 15.46 9.61
N VAL A 102 3.48 14.54 10.12
CA VAL A 102 3.56 13.14 9.68
C VAL A 102 2.88 12.27 10.73
N SER A 103 1.88 11.49 10.33
CA SER A 103 1.17 10.59 11.24
C SER A 103 2.03 9.40 11.64
N ILE A 104 2.03 9.05 12.92
CA ILE A 104 2.75 7.90 13.46
C ILE A 104 1.77 6.74 13.61
N ALA A 105 2.18 5.54 13.20
CA ALA A 105 1.39 4.32 13.39
C ALA A 105 1.24 3.99 14.88
N GLU A 106 0.12 3.38 15.27
CA GLU A 106 -0.15 3.08 16.67
C GLU A 106 0.88 2.12 17.29
N ILE A 107 1.43 1.19 16.50
CA ILE A 107 2.46 0.25 16.94
C ILE A 107 3.78 0.93 17.32
N ASP A 108 4.09 2.06 16.67
CA ASP A 108 5.32 2.83 16.90
C ASP A 108 5.16 3.86 18.03
N ARG A 109 3.94 3.98 18.56
CA ARG A 109 3.55 5.00 19.54
C ARG A 109 3.27 4.36 20.90
N GLY A 110 3.94 4.85 21.94
CA GLY A 110 3.59 4.52 23.31
C GLY A 110 2.24 5.09 23.74
N PRO A 111 1.67 4.63 24.87
CA PRO A 111 0.37 5.12 25.36
C PRO A 111 0.28 6.65 25.49
N THR A 112 1.39 7.28 25.92
CA THR A 112 1.53 8.73 26.11
C THR A 112 2.28 9.41 24.96
N GLY A 113 2.54 8.68 23.86
CA GLY A 113 3.30 9.19 22.72
C GLY A 113 2.50 10.19 21.87
N LEU A 114 3.24 11.11 21.24
CA LEU A 114 2.71 12.03 20.24
C LEU A 114 2.10 11.25 19.06
N ARG A 115 0.98 11.74 18.51
CA ARG A 115 0.32 11.11 17.35
C ARG A 115 1.00 11.47 16.02
N ASN A 116 1.57 12.67 15.96
CA ASN A 116 2.18 13.22 14.75
C ASN A 116 3.55 13.79 15.06
N VAL A 117 4.48 13.64 14.13
CA VAL A 117 5.78 14.33 14.13
C VAL A 117 5.64 15.64 13.37
N LEU A 118 6.13 16.74 13.94
CA LEU A 118 6.25 18.02 13.25
C LEU A 118 7.51 18.04 12.38
N ALA A 119 7.36 18.37 11.11
CA ALA A 119 8.44 18.39 10.14
C ALA A 119 8.31 19.59 9.18
N LEU A 120 9.42 19.96 8.56
CA LEU A 120 9.52 21.02 7.57
C LEU A 120 9.88 20.42 6.21
N ILE A 121 9.27 20.90 5.13
CA ILE A 121 9.57 20.43 3.77
C ILE A 121 10.92 21.01 3.32
N ILE A 122 11.90 20.14 3.10
CA ILE A 122 13.26 20.52 2.65
C ILE A 122 13.34 20.54 1.12
N GLU A 123 12.76 19.53 0.46
CA GLU A 123 12.94 19.30 -0.98
C GLU A 123 11.66 18.70 -1.56
N LEU A 124 11.33 19.07 -2.80
CA LEU A 124 10.27 18.47 -3.59
C LEU A 124 10.89 17.78 -4.80
N LYS A 125 10.66 16.47 -4.96
CA LYS A 125 11.17 15.67 -6.08
C LYS A 125 10.13 14.66 -6.54
N TYR A 126 9.78 14.69 -7.82
CA TYR A 126 8.79 13.77 -8.42
C TYR A 126 7.46 13.70 -7.64
N ASP A 127 6.88 14.84 -7.27
CA ASP A 127 5.66 14.97 -6.45
C ASP A 127 5.73 14.32 -5.06
N LYS A 128 6.95 14.07 -4.56
CA LYS A 128 7.19 13.60 -3.20
C LYS A 128 8.05 14.60 -2.43
N TYR A 129 7.80 14.66 -1.14
CA TYR A 129 8.39 15.63 -0.22
C TYR A 129 9.47 14.96 0.63
N LYS A 130 10.62 15.60 0.72
CA LYS A 130 11.66 15.27 1.71
C LYS A 130 11.44 16.14 2.93
N LEU A 131 11.46 15.52 4.11
CA LEU A 131 11.04 16.15 5.35
C LEU A 131 12.20 16.24 6.34
N GLY A 132 12.32 17.38 7.01
CA GLY A 132 13.28 17.64 8.07
C GLY A 132 12.61 17.85 9.41
N THR A 133 13.19 17.32 10.47
CA THR A 133 12.76 17.55 11.85
C THR A 133 13.91 18.12 12.66
N GLU A 134 13.65 18.52 13.91
CA GLU A 134 14.69 18.96 14.84
C GLU A 134 15.77 17.89 15.07
N GLU A 135 15.37 16.62 15.07
CA GLU A 135 16.23 15.48 15.37
C GLU A 135 17.02 14.96 14.16
N GLY A 136 16.67 15.40 12.95
CA GLY A 136 17.28 14.94 11.71
C GLY A 136 16.33 14.93 10.51
N VAL A 137 16.87 14.52 9.36
CA VAL A 137 16.11 14.36 8.11
C VAL A 137 15.43 13.00 8.10
N LEU A 138 14.14 12.95 7.73
CA LEU A 138 13.42 11.69 7.58
C LEU A 138 13.97 10.88 6.41
N ALA A 139 14.21 9.59 6.65
CA ALA A 139 14.64 8.66 5.63
C ALA A 139 13.51 8.41 4.63
N GLY A 140 13.75 8.79 3.36
CA GLY A 140 12.83 8.57 2.26
C GLY A 140 12.02 9.81 1.86
N TYR A 141 11.11 9.60 0.90
CA TYR A 141 10.25 10.63 0.34
C TYR A 141 8.79 10.33 0.69
N TYR A 142 8.06 11.36 1.09
CA TYR A 142 6.67 11.25 1.53
C TYR A 142 5.73 11.77 0.45
N SER A 143 4.65 11.05 0.24
CA SER A 143 3.54 11.52 -0.58
C SER A 143 2.69 12.54 0.19
N PHE A 144 1.96 13.34 -0.57
CA PHE A 144 0.97 14.27 -0.02
C PHE A 144 -0.04 13.63 0.95
N HIS A 145 -0.42 12.36 0.72
CA HIS A 145 -1.41 11.65 1.54
C HIS A 145 -0.88 11.26 2.93
N GLN A 146 0.45 11.14 3.07
CA GLN A 146 1.10 10.75 4.32
C GLN A 146 1.40 11.96 5.22
N ILE A 147 1.14 13.17 4.72
CA ILE A 147 1.41 14.43 5.41
C ILE A 147 0.14 15.26 5.55
N SER A 148 0.12 16.11 6.57
CA SER A 148 -0.96 17.06 6.80
C SER A 148 -0.37 18.44 7.07
N LYS A 149 -1.06 19.51 6.66
CA LYS A 149 -0.60 20.87 6.95
C LYS A 149 -0.58 21.10 8.46
N ALA A 150 0.53 21.63 8.98
CA ALA A 150 0.62 21.92 10.41
C ALA A 150 -0.34 23.06 10.80
N PRO A 151 -0.95 23.00 12.00
CA PRO A 151 -1.72 24.12 12.53
C PRO A 151 -0.80 25.32 12.75
N ARG A 152 -1.34 26.54 12.65
CA ARG A 152 -0.57 27.80 12.72
C ARG A 152 0.24 27.98 14.02
N ALA A 153 -0.13 27.26 15.08
CA ALA A 153 0.57 27.28 16.36
C ALA A 153 1.84 26.41 16.39
N ALA A 154 1.93 25.39 15.52
CA ALA A 154 3.07 24.48 15.46
C ALA A 154 4.01 24.95 14.33
N THR A 155 5.10 25.59 14.70
CA THR A 155 6.08 26.11 13.74
C THR A 155 7.47 25.60 14.07
N LEU A 156 8.10 24.91 13.12
CA LEU A 156 9.54 24.72 13.11
C LEU A 156 10.16 25.79 12.22
N LEU A 157 11.26 26.37 12.70
CA LEU A 157 12.08 27.27 11.90
C LEU A 157 13.10 26.45 11.11
N VAL A 158 13.48 26.93 9.94
CA VAL A 158 14.50 26.29 9.09
C VAL A 158 15.82 26.11 9.84
N SER A 159 16.16 27.03 10.75
CA SER A 159 17.37 26.96 11.58
C SER A 159 17.37 25.81 12.60
N HIS A 160 16.20 25.33 13.00
CA HIS A 160 16.08 24.21 13.95
C HIS A 160 16.17 22.84 13.26
N VAL A 161 16.11 22.81 11.93
CA VAL A 161 16.20 21.54 11.20
C VAL A 161 17.65 21.09 11.18
N THR A 162 17.96 20.06 11.96
CA THR A 162 19.30 19.48 11.97
C THR A 162 19.51 18.71 10.67
N GLN A 163 20.44 19.18 9.82
CA GLN A 163 20.91 18.47 8.64
C GLN A 163 21.88 17.35 9.05
N CYS A 164 21.38 16.40 9.83
CA CYS A 164 22.09 15.19 10.22
C CYS A 164 21.76 14.02 9.26
N GLU A 165 22.44 12.90 9.48
CA GLU A 165 22.19 11.62 8.80
C GLU A 165 20.68 11.29 8.72
N PRO A 166 20.20 10.71 7.60
CA PRO A 166 18.80 10.31 7.47
C PRO A 166 18.41 9.30 8.56
N LYS A 167 17.34 9.62 9.29
CA LYS A 167 16.76 8.77 10.35
C LYS A 167 15.38 8.29 9.94
N SER A 168 15.04 7.06 10.30
CA SER A 168 13.69 6.54 10.13
C SER A 168 12.68 7.29 11.00
N LEU A 169 11.39 7.25 10.60
CA LEU A 169 10.31 7.85 11.40
C LEU A 169 10.30 7.29 12.84
N ARG A 170 10.52 5.98 13.00
CA ARG A 170 10.56 5.33 14.33
C ARG A 170 11.69 5.86 15.20
N GLU A 171 12.87 6.10 14.64
CA GLU A 171 14.01 6.64 15.40
C GLU A 171 13.74 8.07 15.85
N ILE A 172 13.17 8.91 14.97
CA ILE A 172 12.79 10.28 15.33
C ILE A 172 11.73 10.26 16.45
N VAL A 173 10.73 9.40 16.35
CA VAL A 173 9.70 9.27 17.40
C VAL A 173 10.31 8.81 18.73
N LYS A 174 11.29 7.91 18.70
CA LYS A 174 12.03 7.49 19.92
C LYS A 174 12.79 8.64 20.55
N LEU A 175 13.45 9.47 19.75
CA LEU A 175 14.21 10.64 20.24
C LEU A 175 13.27 11.71 20.84
N GLN A 176 12.12 11.93 20.22
CA GLN A 176 11.10 12.87 20.73
C GLN A 176 10.30 12.30 21.91
N SER A 177 10.40 10.99 22.18
CA SER A 177 9.66 10.33 23.25
C SER A 177 10.42 10.44 24.58
N ILE A 178 9.71 10.88 25.61
CA ILE A 178 10.23 10.91 26.99
C ILE A 178 10.56 9.50 27.50
N THR A 179 9.83 8.47 27.04
CA THR A 179 9.92 7.09 27.54
C THR A 179 10.47 6.10 26.51
N GLY A 180 11.01 6.57 25.38
CA GLY A 180 11.57 5.70 24.34
C GLY A 180 10.52 4.81 23.63
N CYS A 181 9.29 5.32 23.47
CA CYS A 181 8.12 4.68 22.84
C CYS A 181 7.45 3.54 23.60
N GLN A 182 8.18 2.73 24.39
CA GLN A 182 7.60 1.59 25.11
C GLN A 182 7.83 1.75 26.61
N GLY A 183 7.06 2.64 27.22
CA GLY A 183 7.14 2.86 28.66
C GLY A 183 6.11 3.87 29.14
N LEU A 184 5.61 3.65 30.36
CA LEU A 184 4.81 4.62 31.09
C LEU A 184 5.69 5.30 32.13
N LEU A 185 5.76 6.63 32.09
CA LEU A 185 6.36 7.38 33.18
C LEU A 185 5.38 7.35 34.35
N LYS A 186 5.70 6.58 35.38
CA LYS A 186 4.93 6.53 36.62
C LYS A 186 5.80 7.03 37.77
N CYS A 187 5.36 8.09 38.44
CA CYS A 187 6.00 8.49 39.69
C CYS A 187 5.70 7.45 40.79
N SER A 188 6.66 7.21 41.67
CA SER A 188 6.49 6.30 42.82
C SER A 188 5.73 6.94 43.99
N CYS A 189 5.22 8.16 43.83
CA CYS A 189 4.52 8.85 44.91
C CYS A 189 3.15 8.18 45.17
N LYS A 190 2.87 7.87 46.44
CA LYS A 190 1.62 7.24 46.87
C LYS A 190 0.52 8.24 47.28
N GLY A 191 0.80 9.54 47.19
CA GLY A 191 -0.10 10.61 47.64
C GLY A 191 -0.06 11.84 46.73
N ARG A 192 -0.86 12.88 47.06
CA ARG A 192 -0.95 14.11 46.26
C ARG A 192 0.43 14.78 46.11
N CYS A 193 0.82 15.07 44.87
CA CYS A 193 2.11 15.69 44.57
C CYS A 193 2.12 17.15 45.06
N LYS A 194 2.95 17.46 46.07
CA LYS A 194 3.10 18.83 46.61
C LYS A 194 4.12 19.67 45.85
N THR A 195 5.12 19.05 45.23
CA THR A 195 6.28 19.72 44.63
C THR A 195 6.19 19.87 43.11
N LYS A 196 5.11 19.37 42.47
CA LYS A 196 4.93 19.30 41.00
C LYS A 196 6.13 18.67 40.26
N ARG A 197 6.98 17.90 40.94
CA ARG A 197 8.15 17.23 40.34
C ARG A 197 7.80 15.93 39.63
N CYS A 198 6.62 15.37 39.91
CA CYS A 198 6.08 14.25 39.17
C CYS A 198 5.55 14.78 37.83
N LYS A 199 6.24 14.46 36.75
CA LYS A 199 5.75 14.63 35.39
C LYS A 199 4.88 13.43 35.00
#